data_AF-A0A517YMR5-F1
#
_entry.id   AF-A0A517YMR5-F1
#
_cell.length_a   1.000
_cell.length_b   1.000
_cell.length_c   1.000
_cell.angle_alpha   90.00
_cell.angle_beta   90.00
_cell.angle_gamma   90.00
#
_symmetry.space_group_name_H-M   'P 1'
#
loop_
_entity.id
_entity.type
_entity.pdbx_description
1 polymer ?
#
loop_
_entity_poly.entity_id
_entity_poly.type
_entity_poly.pdbx_seq_one_letter_code
_entity_poly.pdbx_strand_id
1 'polypeptide(L)'
;MKLTCPDCHQHISAADVNLKLGIGKCLACDAVFSVLDQVGSPLQMSRRNMPVAPPKHYVVDDFGPDLAIRWRWYTHAIWILVFFAIFWDGFLLVWYSMAFGHMAGANRWEWGNLIFLLFPLLHVAVGVGITYACLCCFVNRTEIKLAGGELAVWHGPLPSFGKRRVPTMDVRQLFCTERFQRSKHGGSYVYTLSVLLQNGERLVLIDNIREPQETLYLERALEERLKLVDERVPGDWIG
;
A
#
# COMPACT_ATOMS: atom_id res chain seq x y z
N MET A 1 -29.20 21.71 6.12
CA MET A 1 -28.54 20.63 6.89
C MET A 1 -28.19 21.15 8.27
N LYS A 2 -28.21 20.28 9.29
CA LYS A 2 -27.89 20.62 10.68
C LYS A 2 -26.49 20.06 10.99
N LEU A 3 -25.59 20.86 11.56
CA LEU A 3 -24.22 20.44 11.90
C LEU A 3 -24.22 19.68 13.23
N THR A 4 -23.44 18.62 13.33
CA THR A 4 -23.33 17.78 14.54
C THR A 4 -21.88 17.64 14.94
N CYS A 5 -21.57 17.66 16.23
CA CYS A 5 -20.19 17.42 16.68
C CYS A 5 -19.73 15.99 16.28
N PRO A 6 -18.51 15.81 15.73
CA PRO A 6 -18.00 14.49 15.40
C PRO A 6 -17.70 13.64 16.63
N ASP A 7 -17.41 14.26 17.78
CA ASP A 7 -17.02 13.54 19.00
C ASP A 7 -18.22 13.17 19.88
N CYS A 8 -19.14 14.12 20.11
CA CYS A 8 -20.27 13.91 21.03
C CYS A 8 -21.64 13.87 20.35
N HIS A 9 -21.70 14.02 19.02
CA HIS A 9 -22.93 14.01 18.21
C HIS A 9 -24.00 15.06 18.56
N GLN A 10 -23.69 16.00 19.47
CA GLN A 10 -24.57 17.11 19.82
C GLN A 10 -24.77 18.04 18.62
N HIS A 11 -25.98 18.57 18.48
CA HIS A 11 -26.29 19.60 17.48
C HIS A 11 -25.50 20.90 17.76
N ILE A 12 -24.86 21.45 16.72
CA ILE A 12 -24.06 22.66 16.80
C ILE A 12 -24.90 23.83 16.26
N SER A 13 -25.00 24.90 17.05
CA SER A 13 -25.70 26.11 16.64
C SER A 13 -24.89 26.84 15.56
N ALA A 14 -25.57 27.53 14.64
CA ALA A 14 -24.92 28.35 13.62
C ALA A 14 -24.08 29.50 14.21
N ALA A 15 -24.38 29.92 15.43
CA ALA A 15 -23.61 30.95 16.15
C ALA A 15 -22.21 30.46 16.56
N ASP A 16 -22.03 29.15 16.74
CA ASP A 16 -20.78 28.53 17.20
C ASP A 16 -19.88 28.07 16.02
N VAL A 17 -20.20 28.58 14.82
CA VAL A 17 -19.50 28.27 13.57
C VAL A 17 -18.90 29.54 13.00
N ASN A 18 -17.58 29.54 12.84
CA ASN A 18 -16.88 30.61 12.15
C ASN A 18 -16.84 30.32 10.65
N LEU A 19 -17.79 30.86 9.90
CA LEU A 19 -17.91 30.68 8.45
C LEU A 19 -16.69 31.20 7.67
N LYS A 20 -15.95 32.19 8.19
CA LYS A 20 -14.74 32.72 7.52
C LYS A 20 -13.56 31.76 7.62
N LEU A 21 -13.43 31.06 8.75
CA LEU A 21 -12.35 30.10 8.99
C LEU A 21 -12.76 28.66 8.64
N GLY A 22 -14.05 28.39 8.47
CA GLY A 22 -14.57 27.04 8.22
C GLY A 22 -14.48 26.13 9.45
N ILE A 23 -14.46 26.69 10.67
CA ILE A 23 -14.26 25.94 11.92
C ILE A 23 -15.51 26.05 12.80
N GLY A 24 -15.92 24.94 13.40
CA GLY A 24 -16.99 24.86 14.40
C GLY A 24 -16.42 24.46 15.76
N LYS A 25 -16.99 25.04 16.83
CA LYS A 25 -16.68 24.64 18.21
C LYS A 25 -17.92 24.02 18.86
N CYS A 26 -17.76 22.87 19.50
CA CYS A 26 -18.82 22.28 20.32
C CYS A 26 -18.81 22.87 21.73
N LEU A 27 -19.94 23.37 22.21
CA LEU A 27 -20.08 23.83 23.60
C LEU A 27 -20.26 22.69 24.62
N ALA A 28 -20.65 21.48 24.16
CA ALA A 28 -20.90 20.35 25.05
C ALA A 28 -19.63 19.57 25.40
N CYS A 29 -18.67 19.47 24.47
CA CYS A 29 -17.42 18.71 24.66
C CYS A 29 -16.15 19.49 24.32
N ASP A 30 -16.26 20.79 24.00
CA ASP A 30 -15.16 21.67 23.59
C ASP A 30 -14.37 21.25 22.34
N ALA A 31 -14.82 20.23 21.61
CA ALA A 31 -14.20 19.80 20.36
C ALA A 31 -14.23 20.93 19.31
N VAL A 32 -13.08 21.14 18.65
CA VAL A 32 -12.90 22.07 17.54
C VAL A 32 -12.69 21.26 16.27
N PHE A 33 -13.53 21.47 15.25
CA PHE A 33 -13.51 20.68 14.03
C PHE A 33 -13.78 21.55 12.80
N SER A 34 -13.37 21.06 11.63
CA SER A 34 -13.63 21.72 10.34
C SER A 34 -15.06 21.45 9.89
N VAL A 35 -15.81 22.53 9.62
CA VAL A 35 -17.18 22.45 9.07
C VAL A 35 -17.17 21.99 7.61
N LEU A 36 -16.11 22.32 6.87
CA LEU A 36 -15.91 21.86 5.49
C LEU A 36 -15.87 20.33 5.42
N ASP A 37 -15.44 19.67 6.51
CA ASP A 37 -15.37 18.22 6.54
C ASP A 37 -16.74 17.54 6.61
N GLN A 38 -17.76 18.22 7.15
CA GLN A 38 -19.13 17.70 7.25
C GLN A 38 -20.03 18.13 6.10
N VAL A 39 -19.81 19.34 5.57
CA VAL A 39 -20.67 19.90 4.52
C VAL A 39 -20.25 19.39 3.14
N GLY A 40 -18.99 18.96 2.99
CA GLY A 40 -18.40 18.64 1.69
C GLY A 40 -18.20 19.91 0.87
N SER A 41 -17.04 20.07 0.24
CA SER A 41 -16.82 21.17 -0.70
C SER A 41 -17.61 20.91 -2.01
N PRO A 42 -18.27 21.91 -2.61
CA PRO A 42 -18.84 21.79 -3.96
C PRO A 42 -17.81 21.34 -5.01
N LEU A 43 -16.52 21.65 -4.78
CA LEU A 43 -15.40 21.18 -5.60
C LEU A 43 -15.13 19.67 -5.44
N GLN A 44 -15.47 19.07 -4.29
CA GLN A 44 -15.29 17.63 -4.02
C GLN A 44 -16.35 16.77 -4.72
N MET A 45 -17.61 17.23 -4.84
CA MET A 45 -18.63 16.52 -5.63
C MET A 45 -18.26 16.45 -7.13
N SER A 46 -17.61 17.50 -7.65
CA SER A 46 -17.19 17.57 -9.06
C SER A 46 -16.02 16.65 -9.39
N ARG A 47 -15.04 16.48 -8.48
CA ARG A 47 -13.90 15.56 -8.66
C ARG A 47 -14.28 14.09 -8.58
N ARG A 48 -15.32 13.75 -7.81
CA ARG A 48 -15.85 12.39 -7.65
C ARG A 48 -16.41 11.79 -8.95
N ASN A 49 -16.94 12.65 -9.83
CA ASN A 49 -17.57 12.25 -11.10
C ASN A 49 -16.64 12.28 -12.32
N MET A 50 -15.35 12.57 -12.17
CA MET A 50 -14.44 12.44 -13.31
C MET A 50 -14.16 10.95 -13.57
N PRO A 51 -14.39 10.46 -14.79
CA PRO A 51 -13.99 9.10 -15.15
C PRO A 51 -12.47 9.01 -14.99
N VAL A 52 -12.00 8.22 -14.02
CA VAL A 52 -10.58 7.90 -13.92
C VAL A 52 -10.35 6.77 -14.91
N ALA A 53 -9.68 7.08 -16.03
CA ALA A 53 -9.33 6.04 -16.98
C ALA A 53 -8.41 5.01 -16.31
N PRO A 54 -8.56 3.70 -16.60
CA PRO A 54 -7.66 2.69 -16.07
C PRO A 54 -6.21 3.03 -16.44
N PRO A 55 -5.28 2.98 -15.47
CA PRO A 55 -3.85 3.07 -15.75
C PRO A 55 -3.43 2.05 -16.81
N LYS A 56 -2.54 2.45 -17.74
CA LYS A 56 -2.20 1.65 -18.94
C LYS A 56 -1.67 0.24 -18.65
N HIS A 57 -1.11 0.02 -17.47
CA HIS A 57 -0.49 -1.25 -17.09
C HIS A 57 -1.45 -2.16 -16.30
N TYR A 58 -2.67 -1.71 -16.03
CA TYR A 58 -3.73 -2.53 -15.45
C TYR A 58 -4.44 -3.32 -16.53
N VAL A 59 -4.63 -4.60 -16.26
CA VAL A 59 -5.53 -5.47 -17.02
C VAL A 59 -6.79 -5.62 -16.18
N VAL A 60 -7.89 -5.06 -16.67
CA VAL A 60 -9.19 -5.07 -16.00
C VAL A 60 -10.08 -6.06 -16.73
N ASP A 61 -10.42 -7.14 -16.04
CA ASP A 61 -11.43 -8.09 -16.48
C ASP A 61 -12.73 -7.76 -15.76
N ASP A 62 -13.76 -7.39 -16.52
CA ASP A 62 -15.09 -7.10 -16.00
C ASP A 62 -16.09 -8.13 -16.53
N PHE A 63 -16.56 -9.00 -15.63
CA PHE A 63 -17.50 -10.07 -15.96
C PHE A 63 -18.84 -9.88 -15.23
N GLY A 64 -19.39 -8.65 -15.19
CA GLY A 64 -20.72 -8.38 -14.63
C GLY A 64 -20.71 -8.33 -13.11
N PRO A 65 -21.07 -9.39 -12.36
CA PRO A 65 -20.88 -9.41 -10.90
C PRO A 65 -19.41 -9.43 -10.47
N ASP A 66 -18.52 -9.99 -11.30
CA ASP A 66 -17.13 -10.20 -10.93
C ASP A 66 -16.22 -9.13 -11.56
N LEU A 67 -15.29 -8.60 -10.77
CA LEU A 67 -14.27 -7.64 -11.20
C LEU A 67 -12.89 -8.18 -10.83
N ALA A 68 -11.95 -8.21 -11.78
CA ALA A 68 -10.56 -8.53 -11.50
C ALA A 68 -9.61 -7.48 -12.12
N ILE A 69 -8.80 -6.85 -11.27
CA ILE A 69 -7.79 -5.86 -11.67
C ILE A 69 -6.41 -6.46 -11.42
N ARG A 70 -5.59 -6.55 -12.47
CA ARG A 70 -4.28 -7.22 -12.42
C ARG A 70 -3.17 -6.35 -12.97
N TRP A 71 -2.01 -6.38 -12.31
CA TRP A 71 -0.80 -5.71 -12.79
C TRP A 71 0.48 -6.46 -12.41
N ARG A 72 1.56 -6.19 -13.15
CA ARG A 72 2.87 -6.81 -12.94
C ARG A 72 3.73 -5.96 -11.99
N TRP A 73 4.61 -6.61 -11.24
CA TRP A 73 5.60 -5.92 -10.40
C TRP A 73 6.79 -5.39 -11.19
N TYR A 74 6.89 -5.79 -12.46
CA TYR A 74 8.02 -5.45 -13.31
C TYR A 74 8.12 -3.94 -13.52
N THR A 75 9.28 -3.39 -13.19
CA THR A 75 9.68 -2.02 -13.50
C THR A 75 11.07 -2.05 -14.13
N HIS A 76 11.38 -1.09 -15.01
CA HIS A 76 12.67 -1.10 -15.72
C HIS A 76 13.86 -0.90 -14.77
N ALA A 77 13.62 -0.31 -13.59
CA ALA A 77 14.62 -0.16 -12.53
C ALA A 77 15.16 -1.51 -12.01
N ILE A 78 14.45 -2.62 -12.24
CA ILE A 78 14.88 -3.96 -11.83
C ILE A 78 16.24 -4.36 -12.43
N TRP A 79 16.57 -3.86 -13.63
CA TRP A 79 17.84 -4.20 -14.29
C TRP A 79 19.06 -3.70 -13.52
N ILE A 80 18.93 -2.56 -12.83
CA ILE A 80 19.97 -2.04 -11.94
C ILE A 80 20.15 -3.00 -10.74
N LEU A 81 19.04 -3.49 -10.18
CA LEU A 81 19.07 -4.42 -9.06
C LEU A 81 19.63 -5.80 -9.47
N VAL A 82 19.29 -6.29 -10.66
CA VAL A 82 19.83 -7.54 -11.23
C VAL A 82 21.34 -7.44 -11.43
N PHE A 83 21.81 -6.33 -12.02
CA PHE A 83 23.24 -6.06 -12.15
C PHE A 83 23.91 -6.13 -10.77
N PHE A 84 23.38 -5.41 -9.79
CA PHE A 84 23.90 -5.44 -8.42
C PHE A 84 23.90 -6.86 -7.83
N ALA A 85 22.82 -7.63 -8.00
CA ALA A 85 22.70 -9.00 -7.50
C ALA A 85 23.77 -9.92 -8.09
N ILE A 86 24.02 -9.85 -9.41
CA ILE A 86 25.03 -10.67 -10.08
C ILE A 86 26.44 -10.39 -9.51
N PHE A 87 26.78 -9.11 -9.34
CA PHE A 87 28.08 -8.73 -8.78
C PHE A 87 28.20 -9.13 -7.29
N TRP A 88 27.13 -8.96 -6.51
CA TRP A 88 27.10 -9.33 -5.09
C TRP A 88 27.23 -10.84 -4.88
N ASP A 89 26.45 -11.64 -5.61
CA ASP A 89 26.48 -13.10 -5.54
C ASP A 89 27.82 -13.63 -6.09
N GLY A 90 28.36 -13.03 -7.16
CA GLY A 90 29.69 -13.33 -7.68
C GLY A 90 30.80 -13.08 -6.65
N PHE A 91 30.76 -11.95 -5.95
CA PHE A 91 31.69 -11.66 -4.86
C PHE A 91 31.62 -12.71 -3.74
N LEU A 92 30.41 -13.10 -3.32
CA LEU A 92 30.23 -14.14 -2.30
C LEU A 92 30.76 -15.51 -2.75
N LEU A 93 30.53 -15.89 -4.01
CA LEU A 93 31.03 -17.14 -4.56
C LEU A 93 32.57 -17.19 -4.53
N VAL A 94 33.24 -16.12 -4.94
CA VAL A 94 34.71 -16.04 -4.90
C VAL A 94 35.21 -16.08 -3.45
N TRP A 95 34.57 -15.34 -2.55
CA TRP A 95 34.92 -15.33 -1.12
C TRP A 95 34.85 -16.73 -0.50
N TYR A 96 33.72 -17.43 -0.66
CA TYR A 96 33.55 -18.77 -0.11
C TYR A 96 34.48 -19.79 -0.79
N SER A 97 34.77 -19.65 -2.08
CA SER A 97 35.75 -20.50 -2.77
C SER A 97 37.14 -20.37 -2.16
N MET A 98 37.58 -19.15 -1.87
CA MET A 98 38.84 -18.91 -1.15
C MET A 98 38.78 -19.46 0.28
N ALA A 99 37.69 -19.22 1.01
CA ALA A 99 37.50 -19.72 2.38
C ALA A 99 37.65 -21.26 2.45
N PHE A 100 36.99 -21.98 1.56
CA PHE A 100 37.09 -23.44 1.49
C PHE A 100 38.47 -23.92 1.00
N GLY A 101 39.11 -23.18 0.09
CA GLY A 101 40.49 -23.46 -0.35
C GLY A 101 41.51 -23.39 0.79
N HIS A 102 41.40 -22.38 1.65
CA HIS A 102 42.23 -22.24 2.85
C HIS A 102 42.00 -23.38 3.87
N MET A 103 40.76 -23.85 4.01
CA MET A 103 40.43 -25.01 4.88
C MET A 103 40.95 -26.35 4.33
N ALA A 104 41.10 -26.48 3.01
CA ALA A 104 41.63 -27.70 2.38
C ALA A 104 43.15 -27.83 2.52
N GLY A 105 43.89 -26.71 2.65
CA GLY A 105 45.35 -26.68 2.70
C GLY A 105 46.00 -26.47 4.08
N ALA A 106 45.29 -25.85 5.04
CA ALA A 106 45.84 -25.52 6.36
C ALA A 106 45.17 -26.32 7.51
N ASN A 107 45.85 -26.39 8.66
CA ASN A 107 45.41 -27.11 9.85
C ASN A 107 43.94 -26.75 10.19
N ARG A 108 43.11 -27.78 10.32
CA ARG A 108 41.71 -27.74 9.84
C ARG A 108 40.75 -26.82 10.64
N TRP A 109 41.18 -26.25 11.76
CA TRP A 109 40.29 -25.57 12.73
C TRP A 109 41.00 -24.43 13.49
N GLU A 110 41.61 -23.49 12.77
CA GLU A 110 42.03 -22.22 13.39
C GLU A 110 40.85 -21.27 13.52
N TRP A 111 40.78 -20.54 14.63
CA TRP A 111 39.71 -19.56 14.91
C TRP A 111 39.55 -18.51 13.78
N GLY A 112 40.63 -18.17 13.08
CA GLY A 112 40.61 -17.28 11.93
C GLY A 112 39.77 -17.81 10.75
N ASN A 113 39.80 -19.13 10.50
CA ASN A 113 39.05 -19.75 9.40
C ASN A 113 37.54 -19.79 9.68
N LEU A 114 37.15 -19.98 10.95
CA LEU A 114 35.74 -19.93 11.36
C LEU A 114 35.15 -18.54 11.21
N ILE A 115 35.89 -17.50 11.60
CA ILE A 115 35.45 -16.11 11.42
C ILE A 115 35.27 -15.79 9.94
N PHE A 116 36.20 -16.22 9.10
CA PHE A 116 36.16 -15.99 7.65
C PHE A 116 34.97 -16.66 6.94
N LEU A 117 34.45 -17.76 7.50
CA LEU A 117 33.28 -18.48 6.99
C LEU A 117 31.95 -17.94 7.54
N LEU A 118 31.91 -17.57 8.82
CA LEU A 118 30.69 -17.15 9.51
C LEU A 118 30.36 -15.68 9.31
N PHE A 119 31.37 -14.81 9.22
CA PHE A 119 31.18 -13.37 9.03
C PHE A 119 30.32 -13.01 7.79
N PRO A 120 30.49 -13.67 6.63
CA PRO A 120 29.69 -13.36 5.44
C PRO A 120 28.27 -13.96 5.46
N LEU A 121 27.84 -14.73 6.46
CA LEU A 121 26.51 -15.35 6.47
C LEU A 121 25.37 -14.34 6.32
N LEU A 122 25.50 -13.18 6.98
CA LEU A 122 24.53 -12.09 6.82
C LEU A 122 24.51 -11.56 5.37
N HIS A 123 25.67 -11.49 4.72
CA HIS A 123 25.79 -11.04 3.33
C HIS A 123 25.18 -12.06 2.36
N VAL A 124 25.30 -13.35 2.65
CA VAL A 124 24.59 -14.41 1.92
C VAL A 124 23.09 -14.27 2.04
N ALA A 125 22.58 -14.05 3.26
CA ALA A 125 21.15 -13.82 3.47
C ALA A 125 20.64 -12.60 2.67
N VAL A 126 21.44 -11.52 2.62
CA VAL A 126 21.14 -10.34 1.78
C VAL A 126 21.16 -10.69 0.30
N GLY A 127 22.17 -11.42 -0.19
CA GLY A 127 22.26 -11.84 -1.60
C GLY A 127 21.07 -12.68 -2.03
N VAL A 128 20.73 -13.71 -1.25
CA VAL A 128 19.54 -14.56 -1.47
C VAL A 128 18.26 -13.72 -1.47
N GLY A 129 18.13 -12.77 -0.53
CA GLY A 129 16.97 -11.88 -0.45
C GLY A 129 16.82 -10.97 -1.68
N ILE A 130 17.92 -10.37 -2.15
CA ILE A 130 17.91 -9.52 -3.35
C ILE A 130 17.60 -10.34 -4.60
N THR A 131 18.23 -11.50 -4.76
CA THR A 131 17.99 -12.40 -5.90
C THR A 131 16.55 -12.89 -5.91
N TYR A 132 15.98 -13.23 -4.75
CA TYR A 132 14.56 -13.57 -4.62
C TYR A 132 13.63 -12.41 -4.98
N ALA A 133 13.95 -11.19 -4.53
CA ALA A 133 13.18 -9.99 -4.87
C ALA A 133 13.21 -9.70 -6.38
N CYS A 134 14.35 -9.86 -7.03
CA CYS A 134 14.47 -9.77 -8.49
C CYS A 134 13.54 -10.78 -9.18
N LEU A 135 13.59 -12.05 -8.78
CA LEU A 135 12.71 -13.09 -9.35
C LEU A 135 11.24 -12.73 -9.18
N CYS A 136 10.82 -12.32 -7.97
CA CYS A 136 9.47 -11.86 -7.70
C CYS A 136 9.07 -10.70 -8.62
N CYS A 137 9.89 -9.67 -8.76
CA CYS A 137 9.52 -8.52 -9.59
C CYS A 137 9.39 -8.86 -11.09
N PHE A 138 10.09 -9.89 -11.61
CA PHE A 138 9.91 -10.32 -13.02
C PHE A 138 8.62 -11.08 -13.26
N VAL A 139 8.27 -12.00 -12.36
CA VAL A 139 7.19 -12.97 -12.59
C VAL A 139 5.91 -12.63 -11.84
N ASN A 140 6.00 -11.99 -10.67
CA ASN A 140 4.85 -11.73 -9.83
C ASN A 140 3.93 -10.66 -10.42
N ARG A 141 2.67 -10.87 -10.09
CA ARG A 141 1.55 -10.01 -10.39
C ARG A 141 0.76 -9.82 -9.11
N THR A 142 0.16 -8.65 -8.98
CA THR A 142 -0.91 -8.43 -8.02
C THR A 142 -2.23 -8.56 -8.75
N GLU A 143 -3.19 -9.22 -8.10
CA GLU A 143 -4.57 -9.33 -8.53
C GLU A 143 -5.48 -8.90 -7.38
N ILE A 144 -6.30 -7.89 -7.61
CA ILE A 144 -7.45 -7.59 -6.77
C ILE A 144 -8.66 -8.17 -7.46
N LYS A 145 -9.36 -9.08 -6.78
CA LYS A 145 -10.53 -9.77 -7.32
C LYS A 145 -11.71 -9.59 -6.38
N LEU A 146 -12.82 -9.13 -6.95
CA LEU A 146 -14.12 -9.11 -6.33
C LEU A 146 -14.96 -10.16 -7.04
N ALA A 147 -15.22 -11.29 -6.37
CA ALA A 147 -16.00 -12.38 -6.94
C ALA A 147 -16.63 -13.24 -5.85
N GLY A 148 -17.84 -13.75 -6.09
CA GLY A 148 -18.50 -14.68 -5.17
C GLY A 148 -18.74 -14.13 -3.76
N GLY A 149 -18.93 -12.82 -3.62
CA GLY A 149 -19.13 -12.17 -2.32
C GLY A 149 -17.84 -11.97 -1.51
N GLU A 150 -16.68 -12.06 -2.14
CA GLU A 150 -15.37 -11.87 -1.50
C GLU A 150 -14.55 -10.82 -2.25
N LEU A 151 -13.89 -9.94 -1.50
CA LEU A 151 -12.82 -9.06 -1.96
C LEU A 151 -11.48 -9.68 -1.57
N ALA A 152 -10.69 -10.10 -2.57
CA ALA A 152 -9.42 -10.77 -2.37
C ALA A 152 -8.28 -10.01 -3.03
N VAL A 153 -7.16 -9.91 -2.31
CA VAL A 153 -5.87 -9.45 -2.83
C VAL A 153 -4.92 -10.64 -2.88
N TRP A 154 -4.36 -10.88 -4.06
CA TRP A 154 -3.44 -11.97 -4.28
C TRP A 154 -2.16 -11.49 -4.97
N HIS A 155 -1.07 -12.16 -4.62
CA HIS A 155 0.23 -11.97 -5.24
C HIS A 155 0.85 -13.33 -5.60
N GLY A 156 1.38 -13.44 -6.81
CA GLY A 156 2.09 -14.63 -7.25
C GLY A 156 2.48 -14.55 -8.73
N PRO A 157 3.10 -15.60 -9.29
CA PRO A 157 3.10 -16.98 -8.82
C PRO A 157 4.06 -17.31 -7.67
N LEU A 158 5.14 -16.54 -7.47
CA LEU A 158 6.07 -16.80 -6.37
C LEU A 158 5.48 -16.34 -5.02
N PRO A 159 5.76 -17.06 -3.91
CA PRO A 159 5.25 -16.69 -2.60
C PRO A 159 5.65 -15.28 -2.19
N SER A 160 4.66 -14.44 -1.89
CA SER A 160 4.90 -13.15 -1.28
C SER A 160 3.87 -12.87 -0.19
N PHE A 161 4.24 -11.96 0.71
CA PHE A 161 3.36 -11.44 1.74
C PHE A 161 2.29 -10.54 1.14
N GLY A 162 1.25 -10.22 1.94
CA GLY A 162 0.21 -9.26 1.56
C GLY A 162 -1.08 -9.88 1.01
N LYS A 163 -1.21 -11.21 0.96
CA LYS A 163 -2.47 -11.86 0.57
C LYS A 163 -3.57 -11.54 1.59
N ARG A 164 -4.72 -11.06 1.13
CA ARG A 164 -5.88 -10.70 1.95
C ARG A 164 -7.17 -11.22 1.33
N ARG A 165 -8.15 -11.54 2.17
CA ARG A 165 -9.51 -11.90 1.78
C ARG A 165 -10.47 -11.28 2.80
N VAL A 166 -11.50 -10.62 2.30
CA VAL A 166 -12.49 -9.91 3.10
C VAL A 166 -13.86 -10.19 2.48
N PRO A 167 -14.83 -10.73 3.25
CA PRO A 167 -16.20 -10.86 2.77
C PRO A 167 -16.75 -9.49 2.38
N THR A 168 -17.40 -9.38 1.23
CA THR A 168 -17.91 -8.08 0.76
C THR A 168 -18.99 -7.51 1.68
N MET A 169 -19.69 -8.37 2.44
CA MET A 169 -20.66 -7.94 3.46
C MET A 169 -20.02 -7.23 4.65
N ASP A 170 -18.76 -7.57 4.96
CA ASP A 170 -18.01 -6.95 6.05
C ASP A 170 -17.36 -5.63 5.61
N VAL A 171 -17.33 -5.35 4.31
CA VAL A 171 -16.82 -4.08 3.78
C VAL A 171 -17.84 -2.98 4.09
N ARG A 172 -17.42 -2.00 4.89
CA ARG A 172 -18.18 -0.78 5.13
C ARG A 172 -17.81 0.29 4.11
N GLN A 173 -16.51 0.53 3.93
CA GLN A 173 -16.02 1.58 3.05
C GLN A 173 -14.59 1.32 2.58
N LEU A 174 -14.25 1.71 1.36
CA LEU A 174 -12.86 1.79 0.90
C LEU A 174 -12.34 3.21 1.10
N PHE A 175 -11.05 3.37 1.37
CA PHE A 175 -10.47 4.70 1.53
C PHE A 175 -8.97 4.69 1.22
N CYS A 176 -8.46 5.85 0.84
CA CYS A 176 -7.06 6.07 0.49
C CYS A 176 -6.35 6.81 1.63
N THR A 177 -5.11 6.45 1.95
CA THR A 177 -4.31 7.25 2.88
C THR A 177 -3.01 7.67 2.22
N GLU A 178 -2.59 8.91 2.44
CA GLU A 178 -1.28 9.38 2.02
C GLU A 178 -0.27 9.27 3.19
N ARG A 179 0.95 8.87 2.87
CA ARG A 179 2.06 8.85 3.81
C ARG A 179 3.27 9.51 3.17
N PHE A 180 3.85 10.48 3.85
CA PHE A 180 5.12 11.07 3.43
C PHE A 180 6.29 10.17 3.85
N GLN A 181 6.99 9.57 2.90
CA GLN A 181 8.22 8.84 3.15
C GLN A 181 9.40 9.80 3.05
N ARG A 182 10.07 10.05 4.18
CA ARG A 182 11.29 10.86 4.24
C ARG A 182 12.51 9.99 3.92
N SER A 183 13.31 10.42 2.94
CA SER A 183 14.62 9.84 2.65
C SER A 183 15.75 10.83 2.94
N LYS A 184 17.00 10.35 2.97
CA LYS A 184 18.21 11.19 3.16
C LYS A 184 18.39 12.26 2.07
N HIS A 185 17.77 12.11 0.90
CA HIS A 185 17.96 12.99 -0.26
C HIS A 185 16.67 13.65 -0.76
N GLY A 186 15.60 13.65 0.05
CA GLY A 186 14.28 14.17 -0.32
C GLY A 186 13.17 13.29 0.25
N GLY A 187 11.91 13.68 0.10
CA GLY A 187 10.78 12.83 0.48
C GLY A 187 9.80 12.65 -0.67
N SER A 188 9.10 11.53 -0.65
CA SER A 188 8.06 11.21 -1.62
C SER A 188 6.78 10.82 -0.90
N TYR A 189 5.65 11.18 -1.48
CA TYR A 189 4.36 10.66 -1.02
C TYR A 189 4.15 9.26 -1.55
N VAL A 190 3.60 8.39 -0.70
CA VAL A 190 3.11 7.07 -1.07
C VAL A 190 1.68 6.95 -0.60
N TYR A 191 0.90 6.16 -1.32
CA TYR A 191 -0.53 6.00 -1.09
C TYR A 191 -0.82 4.54 -0.73
N THR A 192 -1.78 4.35 0.16
CA THR A 192 -2.19 3.05 0.67
C THR A 192 -3.71 2.93 0.50
N LEU A 193 -4.16 1.88 -0.19
CA LEU A 193 -5.58 1.53 -0.30
C LEU A 193 -5.96 0.63 0.87
N SER A 194 -6.95 1.07 1.64
CA SER A 194 -7.43 0.36 2.83
C SER A 194 -8.93 0.12 2.77
N VAL A 195 -9.40 -0.83 3.56
CA VAL A 195 -10.81 -1.11 3.76
C VAL A 195 -11.17 -0.90 5.23
N LEU A 196 -12.27 -0.20 5.46
CA LEU A 196 -12.94 -0.08 6.75
C LEU A 196 -14.01 -1.17 6.81
N LEU A 197 -13.93 -2.01 7.84
CA LEU A 197 -14.90 -3.07 8.06
C LEU A 197 -16.10 -2.58 8.88
N GLN A 198 -17.22 -3.31 8.81
CA GLN A 198 -18.44 -3.03 9.59
C GLN A 198 -18.18 -3.01 11.10
N ASN A 199 -17.22 -3.81 11.57
CA ASN A 199 -16.81 -3.85 12.98
C ASN A 199 -15.92 -2.65 13.40
N GLY A 200 -15.60 -1.74 12.48
CA GLY A 200 -14.72 -0.57 12.69
C GLY A 200 -13.22 -0.84 12.52
N GLU A 201 -12.82 -2.08 12.24
CA GLU A 201 -11.43 -2.45 11.95
C GLU A 201 -10.97 -1.88 10.60
N ARG A 202 -9.71 -1.45 10.53
CA ARG A 202 -9.07 -0.96 9.30
C ARG A 202 -8.06 -1.98 8.81
N LEU A 203 -8.22 -2.46 7.58
CA LEU A 203 -7.31 -3.40 6.94
C LEU A 203 -6.66 -2.78 5.71
N VAL A 204 -5.34 -2.89 5.60
CA VAL A 204 -4.60 -2.49 4.41
C VAL A 204 -4.76 -3.55 3.33
N LEU A 205 -5.28 -3.16 2.16
CA LEU A 205 -5.41 -4.02 0.99
C LEU A 205 -4.16 -3.97 0.12
N ILE A 206 -3.72 -2.77 -0.24
CA ILE A 206 -2.51 -2.53 -1.03
C ILE A 206 -1.75 -1.36 -0.42
N ASP A 207 -0.45 -1.53 -0.25
CA ASP A 207 0.44 -0.49 0.26
C ASP A 207 1.44 -0.04 -0.81
N ASN A 208 2.04 1.12 -0.58
CA ASN A 208 3.16 1.67 -1.33
C ASN A 208 2.85 1.95 -2.82
N ILE A 209 1.63 2.39 -3.11
CA ILE A 209 1.24 2.89 -4.44
C ILE A 209 1.88 4.27 -4.62
N ARG A 210 2.59 4.48 -5.73
CA ARG A 210 3.33 5.72 -5.96
C ARG A 210 2.52 6.76 -6.71
N GLU A 211 1.60 6.31 -7.57
CA GLU A 211 0.78 7.20 -8.38
C GLU A 211 -0.57 7.42 -7.68
N PRO A 212 -0.93 8.67 -7.33
CA PRO A 212 -2.19 8.95 -6.66
C PRO A 212 -3.42 8.54 -7.50
N GLN A 213 -3.30 8.67 -8.82
CA GLN A 213 -4.36 8.31 -9.76
C GLN A 213 -4.67 6.81 -9.77
N GLU A 214 -3.66 5.97 -9.56
CA GLU A 214 -3.85 4.51 -9.45
C GLU A 214 -4.68 4.16 -8.21
N THR A 215 -4.39 4.78 -7.07
CA THR A 215 -5.12 4.52 -5.82
C THR A 215 -6.58 4.93 -5.94
N LEU A 216 -6.87 6.13 -6.49
CA LEU A 216 -8.23 6.61 -6.73
C LEU A 216 -8.98 5.75 -7.73
N TYR A 217 -8.30 5.29 -8.78
CA TYR A 217 -8.90 4.37 -9.74
C TYR A 217 -9.33 3.08 -9.05
N LEU A 218 -8.45 2.49 -8.23
CA LEU A 218 -8.74 1.23 -7.53
C LEU A 218 -9.89 1.39 -6.54
N GLU A 219 -9.88 2.45 -5.73
CA GLU A 219 -10.97 2.78 -4.80
C GLU A 219 -12.30 2.86 -5.54
N ARG A 220 -12.42 3.74 -6.54
CA ARG A 220 -13.65 3.95 -7.30
C ARG A 220 -14.13 2.69 -8.01
N ALA A 221 -13.22 1.97 -8.67
CA ALA A 221 -13.59 0.74 -9.38
C ALA A 221 -14.16 -0.32 -8.44
N LEU A 222 -13.65 -0.41 -7.21
CA LEU A 222 -14.15 -1.33 -6.19
C LEU A 222 -15.46 -0.85 -5.57
N GLU A 223 -15.59 0.45 -5.26
CA GLU A 223 -16.81 1.03 -4.71
C GLU A 223 -17.98 0.95 -5.69
N GLU A 224 -17.76 1.32 -6.96
CA GLU A 224 -18.77 1.20 -8.02
C GLU A 224 -19.27 -0.24 -8.15
N ARG A 225 -18.36 -1.22 -8.03
CA ARG A 225 -18.71 -2.65 -8.08
C ARG A 225 -19.48 -3.10 -6.84
N LEU A 226 -19.09 -2.65 -5.66
CA LEU A 226 -19.77 -2.95 -4.40
C LEU A 226 -21.07 -2.16 -4.21
N LYS A 227 -21.33 -1.17 -5.08
CA LYS A 227 -22.45 -0.22 -4.96
C LYS A 227 -22.41 0.54 -3.63
N LEU A 228 -21.20 0.84 -3.16
CA LEU A 228 -21.00 1.68 -1.98
C LEU A 228 -21.16 3.15 -2.37
N VAL A 229 -21.77 3.92 -1.48
CA VAL A 229 -21.79 5.37 -1.60
C VAL A 229 -20.55 5.87 -0.87
N ASP A 230 -19.69 6.60 -1.59
CA ASP A 230 -18.45 7.13 -1.01
C ASP A 230 -18.72 8.02 0.21
N GLU A 231 -18.32 7.50 1.37
CA GLU A 231 -18.33 8.15 2.66
C GLU A 231 -16.90 8.47 3.10
N ARG A 232 -16.69 9.72 3.55
CA ARG A 232 -15.38 10.15 4.02
C ARG A 232 -14.98 9.43 5.29
N VAL A 233 -13.81 8.79 5.26
CA VAL A 233 -13.19 8.18 6.44
C VAL A 233 -12.17 9.16 7.06
N PRO A 234 -12.11 9.32 8.40
CA PRO A 234 -11.08 10.15 9.03
C PRO A 234 -9.66 9.66 8.69
N GLY A 235 -8.87 10.55 8.07
CA GLY A 235 -7.52 10.26 7.56
C GLY A 235 -7.47 9.95 6.05
N ASP A 236 -8.60 10.00 5.37
CA ASP A 236 -8.71 9.77 3.94
C ASP A 236 -8.06 10.87 3.10
N TRP A 237 -7.38 10.46 2.04
CA TRP A 237 -6.71 11.33 1.09
C TRP A 237 -7.63 11.64 -0.10
N ILE A 238 -7.88 12.93 -0.32
CA ILE A 238 -9.02 13.36 -1.15
C ILE A 238 -8.62 13.75 -2.60
N GLY A 239 -7.32 13.82 -2.92
CA GLY A 239 -6.85 14.26 -4.24
C GLY A 239 -7.04 15.75 -4.53
#